data_AF-A0A847ZDA0-F1
#
_entry.id   AF-A0A847ZDA0-F1
#
_cell.length_a   1.000
_cell.length_b   1.000
_cell.length_c   1.000
_cell.angle_alpha   90.00
_cell.angle_beta   90.00
_cell.angle_gamma   90.00
#
_symmetry.space_group_name_H-M   'P 1'
#
loop_
_entity.id
_entity.type
_entity.pdbx_description
1 polymer ?
#
loop_
_entity_poly.entity_id
_entity_poly.type
_entity_poly.pdbx_seq_one_letter_code
_entity_poly.pdbx_strand_id
1 'polypeptide(L)'
;MSSKAAGVAPRRSLTFREGGKHQMITIGDQKRDVIVVIMALLWAFVLYAAWSGAVNKNSGLILCGFFASALIVGAFYLLGAVTNEKMPVSVLVYPVIFNVVCWVIAFVMAYQTRGQKLDFILGMHPGMFGAIVFFWIGSMVAAAVGLLVWFDKHILPPDKWAEFENEVTQQEKLH
;
A
#
# COMPACT_ATOMS: atom_id res chain seq x y z
N MET A 1 26.29 -39.63 43.80
CA MET A 1 26.87 -39.51 42.44
C MET A 1 26.28 -40.65 41.62
N SER A 2 25.60 -40.51 40.49
CA SER A 2 25.41 -39.41 39.54
C SER A 2 24.09 -39.67 38.80
N SER A 3 23.27 -38.64 38.63
CA SER A 3 22.03 -38.66 37.85
C SER A 3 22.37 -38.73 36.35
N LYS A 4 21.82 -39.72 35.65
CA LYS A 4 21.88 -39.82 34.17
C LYS A 4 20.97 -38.74 33.58
N ALA A 5 21.52 -37.56 33.31
CA ALA A 5 20.88 -36.55 32.50
C ALA A 5 20.80 -37.03 31.04
N ALA A 6 19.59 -36.99 30.50
CA ALA A 6 19.29 -37.30 29.10
C ALA A 6 20.04 -36.35 28.17
N GLY A 7 20.82 -36.91 27.23
CA GLY A 7 21.49 -36.16 26.18
C GLY A 7 20.49 -35.54 25.22
N VAL A 8 20.33 -34.23 25.28
CA VAL A 8 19.66 -33.42 24.27
C VAL A 8 20.54 -33.45 23.02
N ALA A 9 20.05 -34.06 21.94
CA ALA A 9 20.73 -34.07 20.65
C ALA A 9 20.93 -32.63 20.15
N PRO A 10 22.10 -32.26 19.61
CA PRO A 10 22.31 -30.93 19.05
C PRO A 10 21.38 -30.73 17.85
N ARG A 11 20.50 -29.72 17.93
CA ARG A 11 19.71 -29.22 16.80
C ARG A 11 20.67 -28.99 15.64
N ARG A 12 20.52 -29.77 14.56
CA ARG A 12 21.10 -29.43 13.25
C ARG A 12 20.69 -27.99 12.96
N SER A 13 21.67 -27.08 12.94
CA SER A 13 21.51 -25.77 12.35
C SER A 13 21.21 -25.98 10.86
N LEU A 14 19.94 -25.99 10.52
CA LEU A 14 19.50 -25.77 9.15
C LEU A 14 19.97 -24.35 8.82
N THR A 15 21.13 -24.25 8.18
CA THR A 15 21.55 -23.06 7.47
C THR A 15 20.57 -22.86 6.32
N PHE A 16 19.45 -22.23 6.63
CA PHE A 16 18.54 -21.72 5.62
C PHE A 16 19.33 -20.67 4.86
N ARG A 17 19.65 -20.98 3.60
CA ARG A 17 20.29 -20.07 2.67
C ARG A 17 19.27 -18.96 2.40
N GLU A 18 19.34 -17.87 3.17
CA GLU A 18 18.64 -16.61 2.88
C GLU A 18 19.18 -16.00 1.58
N GLY A 19 18.78 -16.60 0.47
CA GLY A 19 19.15 -16.21 -0.89
C GLY A 19 18.13 -15.25 -1.47
N GLY A 20 17.97 -14.08 -0.85
CA GLY A 20 17.17 -13.00 -1.41
C GLY A 20 17.43 -11.73 -0.62
N LYS A 21 18.40 -10.92 -1.05
CA LYS A 21 18.59 -9.56 -0.56
C LYS A 21 17.32 -8.76 -0.88
N HIS A 22 16.32 -8.79 0.00
CA HIS A 22 15.19 -7.88 -0.09
C HIS A 22 15.74 -6.48 0.16
N GLN A 23 15.90 -5.70 -0.91
CA GLN A 23 16.26 -4.29 -0.78
C GLN A 23 15.18 -3.62 0.07
N MET A 24 15.63 -2.98 1.14
CA MET A 24 14.79 -2.26 2.09
C MET A 24 15.13 -0.79 1.98
N ILE A 25 14.11 0.05 1.79
CA ILE A 25 14.26 1.50 1.77
C ILE A 25 14.06 2.01 3.19
N THR A 26 15.04 2.74 3.72
CA THR A 26 14.89 3.44 4.99
C THR A 26 14.17 4.78 4.79
N ILE A 27 12.96 4.86 5.36
CA ILE A 27 12.13 6.07 5.46
C ILE A 27 12.09 6.47 6.93
N GLY A 28 13.05 7.29 7.35
CA GLY A 28 13.03 7.92 8.67
C GLY A 28 12.04 9.10 8.73
N ASP A 29 11.80 9.60 9.94
CA ASP A 29 10.77 10.62 10.23
C ASP A 29 10.88 11.88 9.35
N GLN A 30 12.09 12.38 9.11
CA GLN A 30 12.28 13.56 8.26
C GLN A 30 11.78 13.34 6.82
N LYS A 31 11.96 12.13 6.26
CA LYS A 31 11.47 11.81 4.91
C LYS A 31 9.95 11.65 4.91
N ARG A 32 9.40 11.09 5.98
CA ARG A 32 7.96 10.97 6.20
C ARG A 32 7.30 12.35 6.19
N ASP A 33 7.85 13.30 6.94
CA ASP A 33 7.35 14.67 7.00
C ASP A 33 7.39 15.36 5.63
N VAL A 34 8.49 15.19 4.89
CA VAL A 34 8.60 15.73 3.51
C VAL A 34 7.52 15.14 2.61
N ILE A 35 7.26 13.83 2.67
CA ILE A 35 6.20 13.18 1.89
C ILE A 35 4.83 13.77 2.26
N VAL A 36 4.55 13.97 3.55
CA VAL A 36 3.29 14.57 4.03
C VAL A 36 3.12 16.01 3.54
N VAL A 37 4.19 16.82 3.57
CA VAL A 37 4.17 18.19 3.04
C VAL A 37 3.89 18.20 1.53
N ILE A 38 4.55 17.32 0.77
CA ILE A 38 4.28 17.17 -0.67
C ILE A 38 2.82 16.77 -0.91
N MET A 39 2.28 15.84 -0.13
CA MET A 39 0.87 15.44 -0.23
C MET A 39 -0.09 16.59 0.05
N ALA A 40 0.20 17.42 1.05
CA ALA A 40 -0.61 18.60 1.37
C ALA A 40 -0.61 19.61 0.20
N LEU A 41 0.56 19.86 -0.41
CA LEU A 41 0.68 20.73 -1.57
C LEU A 41 -0.06 20.18 -2.80
N LEU A 42 0.06 18.87 -3.05
CA LEU A 42 -0.69 18.20 -4.11
C LEU A 42 -2.21 18.30 -3.86
N TRP A 43 -2.66 18.17 -2.61
CA TRP A 43 -4.06 18.34 -2.25
C TRP A 43 -4.57 19.76 -2.54
N ALA A 44 -3.80 20.77 -2.16
CA ALA A 44 -4.12 22.17 -2.49
C ALA A 44 -4.21 22.38 -4.00
N PHE A 45 -3.30 21.77 -4.77
CA PHE A 45 -3.35 21.81 -6.23
C PHE A 45 -4.57 21.09 -6.81
N VAL A 46 -4.96 19.93 -6.27
CA VAL A 46 -6.18 19.22 -6.69
C VAL A 46 -7.42 20.09 -6.50
N LEU A 47 -7.55 20.74 -5.33
CA LEU A 47 -8.66 21.65 -5.06
C LEU A 47 -8.68 22.83 -6.03
N TYR A 48 -7.52 23.44 -6.26
CA TYR A 48 -7.37 24.52 -7.24
C TYR A 48 -7.76 24.07 -8.65
N ALA A 49 -7.25 22.92 -9.10
CA ALA A 49 -7.49 22.38 -10.43
C ALA A 49 -8.98 22.01 -10.63
N ALA A 50 -9.62 21.45 -9.60
CA ALA A 50 -11.05 21.14 -9.62
C ALA A 50 -11.89 22.42 -9.72
N TRP A 51 -11.59 23.44 -8.90
CA TRP A 51 -12.34 24.68 -8.86
C TRP A 51 -12.15 25.52 -10.14
N SER A 52 -10.90 25.88 -10.43
CA SER A 52 -10.57 26.74 -11.57
C SER A 52 -10.79 26.04 -12.91
N GLY A 53 -10.58 24.72 -12.97
CA GLY A 53 -10.88 23.91 -14.14
C GLY A 53 -12.37 23.85 -14.44
N ALA A 54 -13.23 23.74 -13.42
CA ALA A 54 -14.68 23.77 -13.58
C ALA A 54 -15.18 25.16 -14.03
N VAL A 55 -14.72 26.23 -13.38
CA VAL A 55 -15.12 27.62 -13.70
C VAL A 55 -14.71 28.00 -15.12
N ASN A 56 -13.47 27.72 -15.51
CA ASN A 56 -12.95 28.08 -16.82
C ASN A 56 -13.25 27.04 -17.91
N LYS A 57 -14.00 25.98 -17.59
CA LYS A 57 -14.23 24.80 -18.45
C LYS A 57 -12.93 24.21 -19.03
N ASN A 58 -11.80 24.41 -18.34
CA ASN A 58 -10.49 23.97 -18.79
C ASN A 58 -10.27 22.52 -18.36
N SER A 59 -10.61 21.61 -19.27
CA SER A 59 -10.54 20.19 -18.97
C SER A 59 -9.12 19.64 -18.85
N GLY A 60 -8.12 20.32 -19.44
CA GLY A 60 -6.71 19.94 -19.28
C GLY A 60 -6.26 20.12 -17.84
N LEU A 61 -6.69 21.21 -17.19
CA LEU A 61 -6.38 21.47 -15.80
C LEU A 61 -7.04 20.44 -14.86
N ILE A 62 -8.28 20.05 -15.15
CA ILE A 62 -8.98 18.98 -14.42
C ILE A 62 -8.22 17.65 -14.54
N LEU A 63 -7.69 17.32 -15.72
CA LEU A 63 -6.88 16.12 -15.92
C LEU A 63 -5.58 16.15 -15.12
N CYS A 64 -4.91 17.30 -15.03
CA CYS A 64 -3.74 17.47 -14.16
C CYS A 64 -4.09 17.26 -12.68
N GLY A 65 -5.28 17.72 -12.25
CA GLY A 65 -5.81 17.45 -10.91
C GLY A 65 -5.96 15.95 -10.65
N PHE A 66 -6.51 15.19 -11.60
CA PHE A 66 -6.61 13.74 -11.47
C PHE A 66 -5.26 13.03 -11.34
N PHE A 67 -4.24 13.44 -12.11
CA PHE A 67 -2.89 12.90 -11.95
C PHE A 67 -2.28 13.23 -10.59
N ALA A 68 -2.49 14.45 -10.08
CA ALA A 68 -2.05 14.81 -8.73
C ALA A 68 -2.73 13.94 -7.66
N SER A 69 -4.02 13.61 -7.82
CA SER A 69 -4.72 12.68 -6.91
C SER A 69 -4.13 11.27 -6.93
N ALA A 70 -3.76 10.73 -8.10
CA ALA A 70 -3.10 9.43 -8.19
C ALA A 70 -1.75 9.41 -7.45
N LEU A 71 -0.98 10.49 -7.55
CA LEU A 71 0.29 10.64 -6.82
C LEU A 71 0.11 10.70 -5.31
N ILE A 72 -0.92 11.40 -4.81
CA ILE A 72 -1.26 11.45 -3.38
C ILE A 72 -1.55 10.04 -2.85
N VAL A 73 -2.30 9.22 -3.60
CA VAL A 73 -2.60 7.85 -3.17
C VAL A 73 -1.36 6.97 -3.17
N GLY A 74 -0.50 7.09 -4.18
CA GLY A 74 0.81 6.44 -4.15
C GLY A 74 1.60 6.79 -2.89
N ALA A 75 1.61 8.07 -2.50
CA ALA A 75 2.24 8.53 -1.27
C ALA A 75 1.59 7.98 0.02
N PHE A 76 0.25 7.85 0.06
CA PHE A 76 -0.43 7.21 1.20
C PHE A 76 -0.03 5.74 1.36
N TYR A 77 0.05 4.98 0.27
CA TYR A 77 0.51 3.59 0.34
C TYR A 77 1.97 3.49 0.76
N LEU A 78 2.83 4.42 0.30
CA LEU A 78 4.22 4.49 0.76
C LEU A 78 4.30 4.70 2.27
N LEU A 79 3.52 5.65 2.81
CA LEU A 79 3.49 5.92 4.24
C LEU A 79 2.93 4.75 5.05
N GLY A 80 1.87 4.10 4.56
CA GLY A 80 1.25 2.95 5.24
C GLY A 80 2.11 1.67 5.23
N ALA A 81 3.01 1.53 4.26
CA ALA A 81 3.89 0.38 4.14
C ALA A 81 5.18 0.48 4.97
N VAL A 82 5.46 1.63 5.58
CA VAL A 82 6.64 1.81 6.43
C VAL A 82 6.37 1.17 7.80
N THR A 83 7.10 0.11 8.10
CA THR A 83 7.13 -0.53 9.42
C THR A 83 8.54 -0.43 9.98
N ASN A 84 8.70 0.13 11.20
CA ASN A 84 10.02 0.34 11.82
C ASN A 84 11.01 1.08 10.89
N GLU A 85 10.57 2.18 10.28
CA GLU A 85 11.34 3.02 9.33
C GLU A 85 11.85 2.30 8.07
N LYS A 86 11.42 1.06 7.82
CA LYS A 86 11.88 0.26 6.69
C LYS A 86 10.67 -0.16 5.84
N MET A 87 10.82 0.01 4.54
CA MET A 87 9.83 -0.42 3.56
C MET A 87 10.49 -1.39 2.57
N PRO A 88 9.92 -2.59 2.35
CA PRO A 88 10.40 -3.50 1.31
C PRO A 88 10.18 -2.89 -0.09
N VAL A 89 11.18 -2.96 -0.98
CA VAL A 89 11.05 -2.47 -2.37
C VAL A 89 9.94 -3.19 -3.14
N SER A 90 9.62 -4.44 -2.77
CA SER A 90 8.48 -5.16 -3.34
C SER A 90 7.17 -4.41 -3.14
N VAL A 91 7.06 -3.58 -2.09
CA VAL A 91 5.87 -2.77 -1.81
C VAL A 91 5.68 -1.62 -2.78
N LEU A 92 6.79 -1.07 -3.24
CA LEU A 92 6.82 -0.03 -4.26
C LEU A 92 6.25 -0.58 -5.59
N VAL A 93 6.61 -1.80 -5.95
CA VAL A 93 6.18 -2.44 -7.22
C VAL A 93 4.71 -2.84 -7.17
N TYR A 94 4.27 -3.43 -6.06
CA TYR A 94 2.88 -3.79 -5.82
C TYR A 94 2.61 -3.66 -4.33
N PRO A 95 1.59 -2.94 -3.83
CA PRO A 95 0.47 -2.39 -4.57
C PRO A 95 0.68 -0.97 -5.10
N VAL A 96 1.74 -0.24 -4.71
CA VAL A 96 1.84 1.22 -4.99
C VAL A 96 1.77 1.53 -6.49
N ILE A 97 2.70 1.00 -7.29
CA ILE A 97 2.72 1.26 -8.75
C ILE A 97 1.47 0.70 -9.43
N PHE A 98 1.03 -0.52 -9.07
CA PHE A 98 -0.18 -1.11 -9.63
C PHE A 98 -1.40 -0.21 -9.41
N ASN A 99 -1.57 0.33 -8.21
CA ASN A 99 -2.72 1.16 -7.87
C ASN A 99 -2.68 2.52 -8.59
N VAL A 100 -1.50 3.13 -8.69
CA VAL A 100 -1.30 4.35 -9.49
C VAL A 100 -1.67 4.11 -10.96
N VAL A 101 -1.27 2.97 -11.53
CA VAL A 101 -1.63 2.60 -12.91
C VAL A 101 -3.15 2.40 -13.07
N CYS A 102 -3.79 1.70 -12.15
CA CYS A 102 -5.26 1.53 -12.16
C CYS A 102 -5.97 2.89 -12.12
N TRP A 103 -5.51 3.82 -11.28
CA TRP A 103 -6.08 5.16 -11.20
C TRP A 103 -5.89 5.96 -12.48
N VAL A 104 -4.70 5.89 -13.09
CA VAL A 104 -4.44 6.54 -14.39
C VAL A 104 -5.39 6.00 -15.46
N ILE A 105 -5.59 4.69 -15.54
CA ILE A 105 -6.54 4.08 -16.49
C ILE A 105 -7.97 4.59 -16.23
N ALA A 106 -8.41 4.59 -14.97
CA ALA A 106 -9.74 5.08 -14.58
C ALA A 106 -9.96 6.53 -15.03
N PHE A 107 -8.97 7.40 -14.78
CA PHE A 107 -9.06 8.82 -15.11
C PHE A 107 -8.97 9.10 -16.61
N VAL A 108 -8.14 8.37 -17.35
CA VAL A 108 -8.09 8.47 -18.81
C VAL A 108 -9.42 8.06 -19.42
N MET A 109 -10.02 6.97 -18.95
CA MET A 109 -11.35 6.55 -19.39
C MET A 109 -12.41 7.61 -19.07
N ALA A 110 -12.38 8.18 -17.86
CA ALA A 110 -13.30 9.25 -17.48
C ALA A 110 -13.13 10.50 -18.35
N TYR A 111 -11.89 10.85 -18.70
CA TYR A 111 -11.61 12.00 -19.56
C TYR A 111 -12.04 11.79 -21.01
N GLN A 112 -11.72 10.64 -21.60
CA GLN A 112 -12.06 10.34 -23.00
C GLN A 112 -13.57 10.22 -23.23
N THR A 113 -14.30 9.73 -22.22
CA THR A 113 -15.73 9.47 -22.33
C THR A 113 -16.58 10.67 -21.89
N ARG A 114 -15.96 11.80 -21.53
CA ARG A 114 -16.66 13.00 -21.05
C ARG A 114 -17.75 13.45 -22.04
N GLY A 115 -18.95 13.68 -21.52
CA GLY A 115 -20.09 14.16 -22.33
C GLY A 115 -20.71 13.11 -23.24
N GLN A 116 -20.24 11.86 -23.21
CA GLN A 116 -20.88 10.77 -23.92
C GLN A 116 -22.00 10.19 -23.06
N LYS A 117 -23.24 10.30 -23.52
CA LYS A 117 -24.34 9.47 -23.01
C LYS A 117 -24.24 8.11 -23.71
N LEU A 118 -23.34 7.26 -23.25
CA LEU A 118 -23.44 5.83 -23.56
C LEU A 118 -24.23 5.17 -22.43
N ASP A 119 -25.35 4.55 -22.78
CA ASP A 119 -26.02 3.56 -21.94
C ASP A 119 -25.13 2.31 -21.91
N PHE A 120 -24.05 2.38 -21.15
CA PHE A 120 -23.17 1.26 -20.85
C PHE A 120 -23.70 0.51 -19.62
N ILE A 121 -23.27 -0.74 -19.42
CA ILE A 121 -23.73 -1.70 -18.38
C ILE A 121 -24.46 -1.04 -17.19
N LEU A 122 -25.75 -1.36 -17.01
CA LEU A 122 -26.65 -0.80 -15.98
C LEU A 122 -26.99 0.71 -16.11
N GLY A 123 -26.82 1.30 -17.30
CA GLY A 123 -27.06 2.73 -17.52
C GLY A 123 -25.95 3.63 -16.96
N MET A 124 -24.80 3.06 -16.61
CA MET A 124 -23.68 3.81 -16.07
C MET A 124 -22.85 4.45 -17.19
N HIS A 125 -22.44 5.70 -16.97
CA HIS A 125 -21.46 6.37 -17.82
C HIS A 125 -20.14 5.56 -17.84
N PRO A 126 -19.49 5.33 -19.01
CA PRO A 126 -18.26 4.55 -19.11
C PRO A 126 -17.13 5.01 -18.17
N GLY A 127 -16.99 6.32 -17.96
CA GLY A 127 -16.09 6.89 -16.95
C GLY A 127 -16.40 6.47 -15.51
N MET A 128 -17.69 6.33 -15.15
CA MET A 128 -18.11 5.83 -13.84
C MET A 128 -17.82 4.34 -13.69
N PHE A 129 -18.01 3.55 -14.75
CA PHE A 129 -17.60 2.14 -14.76
C PHE A 129 -16.09 1.99 -14.54
N GLY A 130 -15.28 2.79 -15.25
CA GLY A 130 -13.83 2.84 -15.03
C GLY A 130 -13.45 3.21 -13.59
N ALA A 131 -14.18 4.14 -12.98
CA ALA A 131 -13.97 4.48 -11.56
C ALA A 131 -14.36 3.32 -10.61
N ILE A 132 -15.45 2.61 -10.86
CA ILE A 132 -15.81 1.46 -10.01
C ILE A 132 -14.80 0.32 -10.16
N VAL A 133 -14.42 -0.03 -11.38
CA VAL A 133 -13.55 -1.21 -11.61
C VAL A 133 -12.11 -0.91 -11.25
N PHE A 134 -11.52 0.16 -11.76
CA PHE A 134 -10.09 0.39 -11.60
C PHE A 134 -9.77 1.20 -10.36
N PHE A 135 -10.59 2.20 -10.02
CA PHE A 135 -10.36 3.02 -8.82
C PHE A 135 -10.87 2.32 -7.55
N TRP A 136 -12.07 1.74 -7.53
CA TRP A 136 -12.58 1.08 -6.32
C TRP A 136 -12.11 -0.37 -6.19
N ILE A 137 -12.49 -1.23 -7.14
CA ILE A 137 -12.19 -2.66 -7.07
C ILE A 137 -10.68 -2.90 -7.19
N GLY A 138 -10.01 -2.20 -8.12
CA GLY A 138 -8.56 -2.26 -8.28
C GLY A 138 -7.80 -1.90 -6.99
N SER A 139 -8.17 -0.79 -6.32
CA SER A 139 -7.55 -0.41 -5.04
C SER A 139 -7.85 -1.40 -3.91
N MET A 140 -9.06 -1.96 -3.86
CA MET A 140 -9.44 -3.00 -2.89
C MET A 140 -8.63 -4.29 -3.09
N VAL A 141 -8.46 -4.76 -4.32
CA VAL A 141 -7.64 -5.93 -4.64
C VAL A 141 -6.17 -5.67 -4.30
N ALA A 142 -5.66 -4.49 -4.64
CA ALA A 142 -4.29 -4.10 -4.33
C ALA A 142 -4.03 -4.10 -2.81
N ALA A 143 -4.97 -3.53 -2.03
CA ALA A 143 -4.91 -3.53 -0.57
C ALA A 143 -5.06 -4.94 0.02
N ALA A 144 -6.00 -5.75 -0.46
CA ALA A 144 -6.26 -7.10 0.03
C ALA A 144 -5.06 -8.04 -0.22
N VAL A 145 -4.47 -8.00 -1.40
CA VAL A 145 -3.27 -8.79 -1.71
C VAL A 145 -2.06 -8.26 -0.93
N GLY A 146 -1.92 -6.94 -0.78
CA GLY A 146 -0.89 -6.35 0.07
C GLY A 146 -1.00 -6.83 1.52
N LEU A 147 -2.21 -6.92 2.05
CA LEU A 147 -2.48 -7.50 3.37
C LEU A 147 -2.11 -8.99 3.39
N LEU A 148 -2.65 -9.82 2.50
CA LEU A 148 -2.43 -11.26 2.51
C LEU A 148 -0.96 -11.66 2.34
N VAL A 149 -0.21 -10.97 1.49
CA VAL A 149 1.18 -11.34 1.16
C VAL A 149 2.17 -10.82 2.20
N TRP A 150 1.89 -9.70 2.88
CA TRP A 150 2.86 -9.09 3.80
C TRP A 150 2.46 -9.06 5.26
N PHE A 151 1.19 -9.11 5.59
CA PHE A 151 0.76 -9.21 6.99
C PHE A 151 1.41 -10.45 7.64
N ASP A 152 1.35 -11.58 6.94
CA ASP A 152 1.92 -12.86 7.37
C ASP A 152 3.46 -12.85 7.40
N LYS A 153 4.10 -12.06 6.54
CA LYS A 153 5.57 -12.08 6.39
C LYS A 153 6.29 -11.01 7.24
N HIS A 154 5.64 -9.89 7.55
CA HIS A 154 6.31 -8.72 8.17
C HIS A 154 5.66 -8.25 9.46
N ILE A 155 4.34 -8.37 9.62
CA ILE A 155 3.63 -7.88 10.82
C ILE A 155 3.52 -9.00 11.86
N LEU A 156 3.26 -10.23 11.44
CA LEU A 156 3.18 -11.42 12.30
C LEU A 156 4.06 -12.57 11.76
N PRO A 157 5.40 -12.43 11.78
CA PRO A 157 6.26 -13.58 11.53
C PRO A 157 5.92 -14.69 12.54
N PRO A 158 5.79 -15.96 12.11
CA PRO A 158 5.45 -17.08 12.99
C PRO A 158 6.35 -17.14 14.24
N ASP A 159 7.61 -16.77 14.03
CA ASP A 159 8.68 -16.76 15.04
C ASP A 159 8.42 -15.73 16.14
N LYS A 160 7.92 -14.54 15.77
CA LYS A 160 7.59 -13.46 16.72
C LYS A 160 6.28 -13.71 17.45
N TRP A 161 5.33 -14.39 16.80
CA TRP A 161 4.11 -14.83 17.45
C TRP A 161 4.40 -15.85 18.56
N ALA A 162 5.29 -16.81 18.30
CA ALA A 162 5.74 -17.76 19.32
C ALA A 162 6.51 -17.08 20.47
N GLU A 163 7.21 -15.98 20.20
CA GLU A 163 7.87 -15.16 21.22
C GLU A 163 6.84 -14.45 22.12
N PHE A 164 5.81 -13.84 21.50
CA PHE A 164 4.70 -13.21 22.22
C PHE A 164 3.87 -14.20 23.06
N GLU A 165 3.53 -15.37 22.51
CA GLU A 165 2.83 -16.43 23.25
C GLU A 165 3.63 -16.89 24.48
N ASN A 166 4.96 -16.96 24.37
CA ASN A 166 5.82 -17.29 25.50
C ASN A 166 5.85 -16.17 26.56
N GLU A 167 5.89 -14.90 26.16
CA GLU A 167 5.83 -13.76 27.10
C GLU A 167 4.49 -13.76 27.87
N VAL A 168 3.36 -13.94 27.19
CA VAL A 168 2.04 -14.00 27.82
C VAL A 168 1.94 -15.20 28.76
N THR A 169 2.40 -16.38 28.33
CA THR A 169 2.37 -17.60 29.16
C THR A 169 3.28 -17.48 30.39
N GLN A 170 4.38 -16.72 30.31
CA GLN A 170 5.22 -16.45 31.47
C GLN A 170 4.58 -15.45 32.43
N GLN A 171 3.87 -14.43 31.93
CA GLN A 171 3.14 -13.47 32.77
C GLN A 171 1.95 -14.14 33.48
N GLU A 172 1.25 -15.05 32.83
CA GLU A 172 0.12 -15.78 33.42
C GLU A 172 0.57 -16.76 34.53
N LYS A 173 1.82 -17.25 34.48
CA LYS A 173 2.42 -18.08 35.54
C LYS A 173 2.93 -17.30 36.76
N LEU A 174 3.03 -15.97 36.63
CA LEU A 174 3.48 -15.07 37.70
C LEU A 174 2.31 -14.52 38.53
N HIS A 175 1.07 -14.75 38.10
CA HIS A 175 -0.17 -14.45 38.81
C HIS A 175 -0.83 -15.74 39.32
#